data_AF-A0A820L3Y8-F1
#
_entry.id   AF-A0A820L3Y8-F1
#
_cell.length_a   1.000
_cell.length_b   1.000
_cell.length_c   1.000
_cell.angle_alpha   90.00
_cell.angle_beta   90.00
_cell.angle_gamma   90.00
#
_symmetry.space_group_name_H-M   'P 1'
#
loop_
_entity.id
_entity.type
_entity.pdbx_description
1 polymer ?
#
loop_
_entity_poly.entity_id
_entity_poly.type
_entity_poly.pdbx_seq_one_letter_code
_entity_poly.pdbx_strand_id
1 'polypeptide(L)'
;IHFETYLDNGEAAEQMNKWLLEVSWEVANKVGGIYTVIRSKVPITKKEYGNNYICLGPYNDSFVKTEVEISEPKNDALHEAVNDMRRYGVNVITGNWLIEGFPQVVLFDLSSVTNRLDGWKGDFFEYARIGIPYFDRESNDALLFGFCVFWFIGAFLEHVKRTQKCYVIAHFHEWLAGVGLIMTRLRGYDCGLIFTTHATLLGRYLCAGSTDFYNNLSLFNLDKEAGDRQIYHRYCIERAAASCAHVFTTVSKITGIESEYLLNKKPDVLTPNGLNVQTFAALHEFQNLHAKNKEKLNAFVRGHFYGHYDFDLDKTLYFFIAGRYEFSNKGADIFIESLARLNHMLKASGSDVTIVAFMIFPTPTNNFNIESLRGQSVAKMLRDTVHNVQSDIGKRLYEICLK
;
A
#
# COMPACT_ATOMS: atom_id res chain seq x y z
N ILE A 1 1.13 -8.20 -28.10
CA ILE A 1 0.40 -6.96 -27.72
C ILE A 1 1.41 -5.83 -27.89
N HIS A 2 1.25 -4.99 -28.92
CA HIS A 2 2.12 -3.82 -29.08
C HIS A 2 1.69 -2.81 -27.99
N PHE A 3 2.55 -2.55 -27.00
CA PHE A 3 2.20 -1.65 -25.88
C PHE A 3 2.03 -0.19 -26.33
N GLU A 4 2.71 0.20 -27.41
CA GLU A 4 2.67 1.57 -27.95
C GLU A 4 1.30 1.98 -28.48
N THR A 5 0.45 1.01 -28.89
CA THR A 5 -0.90 1.32 -29.39
C THR A 5 -1.92 1.69 -28.29
N TYR A 6 -1.58 1.57 -27.01
CA TYR A 6 -2.50 1.84 -25.89
C TYR A 6 -2.05 2.96 -24.96
N LEU A 7 -0.85 3.52 -25.15
CA LEU A 7 -0.28 4.57 -24.30
C LEU A 7 -0.29 5.92 -25.04
N ASP A 8 -1.48 6.35 -25.46
CA ASP A 8 -1.73 7.53 -26.29
C ASP A 8 -2.14 8.78 -25.47
N ASN A 9 -1.91 8.76 -24.16
CA ASN A 9 -2.34 9.77 -23.21
C ASN A 9 -3.87 9.99 -23.17
N GLY A 10 -4.65 8.96 -23.50
CA GLY A 10 -6.10 8.95 -23.39
C GLY A 10 -6.85 9.29 -24.67
N GLU A 11 -6.18 9.42 -25.81
CA GLU A 11 -6.82 9.75 -27.08
C GLU A 11 -7.88 8.71 -27.48
N ALA A 12 -7.54 7.42 -27.46
CA ALA A 12 -8.49 6.35 -27.71
C ALA A 12 -9.59 6.27 -26.64
N ALA A 13 -9.26 6.56 -25.37
CA ALA A 13 -10.23 6.55 -24.29
C ALA A 13 -11.29 7.66 -24.48
N GLU A 14 -10.87 8.85 -24.91
CA GLU A 14 -11.76 9.96 -25.23
C GLU A 14 -12.63 9.66 -26.46
N GLN A 15 -12.02 9.17 -27.55
CA GLN A 15 -12.74 8.80 -28.78
C GLN A 15 -13.81 7.71 -28.53
N MET A 16 -13.53 6.75 -27.66
CA MET A 16 -14.45 5.66 -27.31
C MET A 16 -15.40 6.00 -26.14
N ASN A 17 -15.29 7.20 -25.56
CA ASN A 17 -15.98 7.58 -24.32
C ASN A 17 -15.83 6.53 -23.21
N LYS A 18 -14.60 6.04 -23.05
CA LYS A 18 -14.21 5.03 -22.07
C LYS A 18 -13.67 5.71 -20.83
N TRP A 19 -14.18 5.35 -19.65
CA TRP A 19 -13.81 5.94 -18.36
C TRP A 19 -13.35 4.88 -17.38
N LEU A 20 -12.35 5.23 -16.57
CA LEU A 20 -11.89 4.42 -15.46
C LEU A 20 -12.04 5.20 -14.15
N LEU A 21 -12.90 4.69 -13.28
CA LEU A 21 -13.09 5.16 -11.92
C LEU A 21 -12.35 4.19 -10.99
N GLU A 22 -11.25 4.62 -10.37
CA GLU A 22 -10.49 3.78 -9.44
C GLU A 22 -10.77 4.18 -8.00
N VAL A 23 -11.35 3.26 -7.24
CA VAL A 23 -11.95 3.50 -5.93
C VAL A 23 -11.14 2.80 -4.86
N SER A 24 -10.65 3.56 -3.89
CA SER A 24 -10.00 2.98 -2.70
C SER A 24 -10.13 3.89 -1.50
N TRP A 25 -10.16 3.29 -0.32
CA TRP A 25 -10.04 3.99 0.95
C TRP A 25 -8.74 4.81 1.06
N GLU A 26 -7.70 4.42 0.33
CA GLU A 26 -6.36 5.00 0.41
C GLU A 26 -6.04 6.05 -0.67
N VAL A 27 -7.01 6.42 -1.53
CA VAL A 27 -6.84 7.53 -2.49
C VAL A 27 -6.70 8.84 -1.71
N ALA A 28 -5.56 9.53 -1.86
CA ALA A 28 -5.21 10.74 -1.11
C ALA A 28 -5.35 10.61 0.42
N ASN A 29 -5.22 9.38 0.94
CA ASN A 29 -5.39 9.05 2.36
C ASN A 29 -4.43 7.91 2.74
N LYS A 30 -3.21 8.25 3.17
CA LYS A 30 -2.17 7.24 3.41
C LYS A 30 -2.43 6.45 4.70
N VAL A 31 -2.93 5.23 4.54
CA VAL A 31 -3.14 4.28 5.66
C VAL A 31 -2.17 3.10 5.59
N GLY A 32 -1.92 2.54 4.40
CA GLY A 32 -1.20 1.30 4.22
C GLY A 32 -0.44 1.22 2.90
N GLY A 33 -0.31 -0.01 2.40
CA GLY A 33 0.45 -0.29 1.17
C GLY A 33 -0.33 0.04 -0.10
N ILE A 34 -1.66 0.11 -0.06
CA ILE A 34 -2.50 0.33 -1.24
C ILE A 34 -2.32 1.76 -1.74
N TYR A 35 -2.13 2.72 -0.84
CA TYR A 35 -1.68 4.08 -1.17
C TYR A 35 -0.46 4.04 -2.11
N THR A 36 0.57 3.26 -1.78
CA THR A 36 1.79 3.15 -2.59
C THR A 36 1.51 2.48 -3.94
N VAL A 37 0.68 1.43 -3.95
CA VAL A 37 0.29 0.73 -5.19
C VAL A 37 -0.39 1.71 -6.14
N ILE A 38 -1.47 2.38 -5.70
CA ILE A 38 -2.21 3.31 -6.54
C ILE A 38 -1.30 4.47 -6.97
N ARG A 39 -0.60 5.12 -6.01
CA ARG A 39 0.30 6.25 -6.30
C ARG A 39 1.35 5.92 -7.36
N SER A 40 1.97 4.75 -7.28
CA SER A 40 2.98 4.31 -8.26
C SER A 40 2.37 3.91 -9.61
N LYS A 41 1.11 3.45 -9.63
CA LYS A 41 0.39 3.02 -10.85
C LYS A 41 -0.26 4.18 -11.61
N VAL A 42 -0.56 5.29 -10.95
CA VAL A 42 -1.19 6.46 -11.55
C VAL A 42 -0.46 6.94 -12.82
N PRO A 43 0.87 7.10 -12.87
CA PRO A 43 1.58 7.57 -14.07
C PRO A 43 1.30 6.73 -15.31
N ILE A 44 1.36 5.40 -15.20
CA ILE A 44 1.09 4.53 -16.35
C ILE A 44 -0.40 4.51 -16.70
N THR A 45 -1.29 4.61 -15.71
CA THR A 45 -2.74 4.66 -15.94
C THR A 45 -3.14 5.95 -16.65
N LYS A 46 -2.55 7.10 -16.27
CA LYS A 46 -2.76 8.39 -16.94
C LYS A 46 -2.21 8.40 -18.36
N LYS A 47 -1.11 7.68 -18.65
CA LYS A 47 -0.62 7.50 -20.03
C LYS A 47 -1.59 6.70 -20.90
N GLU A 48 -2.44 5.85 -20.35
CA GLU A 48 -3.45 5.10 -21.11
C GLU A 48 -4.80 5.84 -21.19
N TYR A 49 -5.27 6.41 -20.08
CA TYR A 49 -6.63 6.97 -20.00
C TYR A 49 -6.69 8.50 -20.02
N GLY A 50 -5.57 9.21 -19.91
CA GLY A 50 -5.57 10.66 -19.92
C GLY A 50 -6.51 11.26 -18.88
N ASN A 51 -7.41 12.15 -19.30
CA ASN A 51 -8.39 12.79 -18.43
C ASN A 51 -9.63 11.92 -18.12
N ASN A 52 -9.74 10.75 -18.75
CA ASN A 52 -10.82 9.79 -18.51
C ASN A 52 -10.56 8.86 -17.30
N TYR A 53 -9.52 9.15 -16.54
CA TYR A 53 -9.16 8.45 -15.31
C TYR A 53 -9.38 9.32 -14.08
N ILE A 54 -10.22 8.82 -13.16
CA ILE A 54 -10.63 9.51 -11.95
C ILE A 54 -10.42 8.59 -10.75
N CYS A 55 -9.78 9.08 -9.70
CA CYS A 55 -9.66 8.35 -8.44
C CYS A 55 -10.71 8.81 -7.43
N LEU A 56 -11.36 7.85 -6.76
CA LEU A 56 -12.40 8.10 -5.76
C LEU A 56 -11.91 7.65 -4.38
N GLY A 57 -12.07 8.50 -3.36
CA GLY A 57 -11.62 8.22 -2.00
C GLY A 57 -12.43 8.96 -0.92
N PRO A 58 -12.24 8.62 0.36
CA PRO A 58 -12.77 9.41 1.47
C PRO A 58 -11.95 10.71 1.65
N TYR A 59 -12.62 11.78 2.06
CA TYR A 59 -11.96 13.03 2.40
C TYR A 59 -11.28 12.95 3.78
N ASN A 60 -10.01 13.35 3.83
CA ASN A 60 -9.26 13.54 5.06
C ASN A 60 -8.56 14.90 5.01
N ASP A 61 -8.99 15.84 5.86
CA ASP A 61 -8.52 17.23 5.87
C ASP A 61 -6.98 17.37 5.95
N SER A 62 -6.32 16.54 6.76
CA SER A 62 -4.87 16.62 6.96
C SER A 62 -4.09 16.23 5.70
N PHE A 63 -4.53 15.18 5.00
CA PHE A 63 -3.88 14.73 3.77
C PHE A 63 -4.26 15.63 2.58
N VAL A 64 -5.51 16.06 2.48
CA VAL A 64 -5.96 16.91 1.36
C VAL A 64 -5.20 18.23 1.31
N LYS A 65 -4.95 18.87 2.47
CA LYS A 65 -4.18 20.11 2.55
C LYS A 65 -2.73 19.99 2.04
N THR A 66 -2.16 18.78 2.04
CA THR A 66 -0.76 18.55 1.69
C THR A 66 -0.58 17.84 0.36
N GLU A 67 -1.56 17.04 -0.04
CA GLU A 67 -1.47 16.16 -1.21
C GLU A 67 -2.42 16.55 -2.35
N VAL A 68 -3.37 17.47 -2.18
CA VAL A 68 -4.38 17.74 -3.21
C VAL A 68 -4.44 19.22 -3.55
N GLU A 69 -4.34 19.54 -4.84
CA GLU A 69 -4.68 20.85 -5.38
C GLU A 69 -6.20 20.89 -5.63
N ILE A 70 -6.93 21.53 -4.72
CA ILE A 70 -8.40 21.63 -4.81
C ILE A 70 -8.78 22.50 -6.01
N SER A 71 -9.61 21.94 -6.88
CA SER A 71 -10.10 22.60 -8.08
C SER A 71 -11.45 22.00 -8.50
N GLU A 72 -12.27 22.80 -9.17
CA GLU A 72 -13.51 22.29 -9.76
C GLU A 72 -13.21 21.45 -11.01
N PRO A 73 -13.97 20.37 -11.28
CA PRO A 73 -13.74 19.54 -12.44
C PRO A 73 -13.88 20.32 -13.73
N LYS A 74 -12.91 20.16 -14.65
CA LYS A 74 -12.98 20.77 -15.99
C LYS A 74 -13.93 20.05 -16.94
N ASN A 75 -14.25 18.79 -16.65
CA ASN A 75 -15.17 18.00 -17.45
C ASN A 75 -16.61 18.24 -17.00
N ASP A 76 -17.49 18.60 -17.94
CA ASP A 76 -18.87 18.96 -17.65
C ASP A 76 -19.66 17.82 -16.98
N ALA A 77 -19.51 16.58 -17.45
CA ALA A 77 -20.23 15.45 -16.88
C ALA A 77 -19.81 15.15 -15.44
N LEU A 78 -18.51 15.28 -15.15
CA LEU A 78 -17.98 15.16 -13.79
C LEU A 78 -18.45 16.31 -12.90
N HIS A 79 -18.40 17.54 -13.40
CA HIS A 79 -18.84 18.73 -12.69
C HIS A 79 -20.34 18.66 -12.32
N GLU A 80 -21.20 18.27 -13.27
CA GLU A 80 -22.63 18.09 -13.02
C GLU A 80 -22.91 16.97 -12.00
N ALA A 81 -22.24 15.81 -12.14
CA ALA A 81 -22.40 14.70 -11.19
C ALA A 81 -22.04 15.10 -9.75
N VAL A 82 -20.95 15.87 -9.58
CA VAL A 82 -20.52 16.38 -8.28
C VAL A 82 -21.52 17.41 -7.74
N ASN A 83 -22.01 18.31 -8.60
CA ASN A 83 -22.98 19.33 -8.19
C ASN A 83 -24.34 18.73 -7.81
N ASP A 84 -24.79 17.67 -8.47
CA ASP A 84 -25.99 16.96 -8.07
C ASP A 84 -25.86 16.39 -6.66
N MET A 85 -24.74 15.75 -6.33
CA MET A 85 -24.51 15.28 -4.96
C MET A 85 -24.46 16.43 -3.93
N ARG A 86 -23.77 17.53 -4.28
CA ARG A 86 -23.68 18.73 -3.42
C ARG A 86 -25.06 19.36 -3.17
N ARG A 87 -25.94 19.40 -4.18
CA ARG A 87 -27.33 19.90 -4.05
C ARG A 87 -28.14 19.08 -3.03
N TYR A 88 -27.86 17.80 -2.88
CA TYR A 88 -28.49 16.94 -1.88
C TYR A 88 -27.73 16.86 -0.54
N GLY A 89 -26.79 17.78 -0.32
CA GLY A 89 -26.11 17.97 0.97
C GLY A 89 -24.88 17.08 1.19
N VAL A 90 -24.38 16.39 0.17
CA VAL A 90 -23.11 15.66 0.27
C VAL A 90 -21.96 16.62 0.03
N ASN A 91 -21.07 16.77 1.00
CA ASN A 91 -19.86 17.57 0.81
C ASN A 91 -18.84 16.76 0.01
N VAL A 92 -18.59 17.20 -1.23
CA VAL A 92 -17.69 16.54 -2.18
C VAL A 92 -16.57 17.49 -2.57
N ILE A 93 -15.34 17.07 -2.32
CA ILE A 93 -14.12 17.82 -2.62
C ILE A 93 -13.52 17.25 -3.90
N THR A 94 -13.23 18.11 -4.86
CA THR A 94 -12.59 17.75 -6.12
C THR A 94 -11.24 18.43 -6.25
N GLY A 95 -10.36 17.84 -7.05
CA GLY A 95 -9.06 18.43 -7.32
C GLY A 95 -8.14 17.48 -8.03
N ASN A 96 -6.84 17.77 -7.96
CA ASN A 96 -5.81 16.92 -8.53
C ASN A 96 -4.86 16.44 -7.44
N TRP A 97 -4.54 15.14 -7.46
CA TRP A 97 -3.58 14.57 -6.52
C TRP A 97 -2.16 14.97 -6.92
N LEU A 98 -1.43 15.61 -6.01
CA LEU A 98 -0.05 16.11 -6.15
C LEU A 98 0.98 14.96 -6.14
N ILE A 99 0.83 14.05 -7.09
CA ILE A 99 1.72 12.94 -7.37
C ILE A 99 2.07 12.92 -8.87
N GLU A 100 3.06 12.11 -9.25
CA GLU A 100 3.39 11.90 -10.67
C GLU A 100 2.14 11.43 -11.43
N GLY A 101 1.84 12.06 -12.57
CA GLY A 101 0.63 11.81 -13.37
C GLY A 101 -0.56 12.74 -13.07
N PHE A 102 -0.57 13.45 -11.93
CA PHE A 102 -1.54 14.50 -11.59
C PHE A 102 -3.02 14.11 -11.87
N PRO A 103 -3.51 12.98 -11.32
CA PRO A 103 -4.84 12.46 -11.63
C PRO A 103 -5.94 13.31 -11.01
N GLN A 104 -7.12 13.31 -11.65
CA GLN A 104 -8.32 13.91 -11.08
C GLN A 104 -8.78 13.06 -9.89
N VAL A 105 -9.13 13.71 -8.77
CA VAL A 105 -9.71 13.05 -7.59
C VAL A 105 -11.09 13.62 -7.27
N VAL A 106 -11.94 12.75 -6.71
CA VAL A 106 -13.21 13.09 -6.08
C VAL A 106 -13.23 12.45 -4.70
N LEU A 107 -13.31 13.29 -3.67
CA LEU A 107 -13.17 12.92 -2.28
C LEU A 107 -14.46 13.21 -1.51
N PHE A 108 -14.99 12.20 -0.84
CA PHE A 108 -16.27 12.29 -0.13
C PHE A 108 -16.06 12.55 1.36
N ASP A 109 -16.61 13.66 1.85
CA ASP A 109 -16.63 13.95 3.28
C ASP A 109 -17.78 13.19 3.96
N LEU A 110 -17.41 12.09 4.62
CA LEU A 110 -18.36 11.19 5.27
C LEU A 110 -19.11 11.87 6.42
N SER A 111 -18.54 12.92 7.01
CA SER A 111 -19.22 13.66 8.10
C SER A 111 -20.53 14.28 7.61
N SER A 112 -20.57 14.73 6.35
CA SER A 112 -21.75 15.35 5.72
C SER A 112 -22.92 14.39 5.51
N VAL A 113 -22.69 13.08 5.53
CA VAL A 113 -23.71 12.04 5.29
C VAL A 113 -23.97 11.15 6.50
N THR A 114 -23.40 11.48 7.66
CA THR A 114 -23.58 10.69 8.90
C THR A 114 -25.06 10.53 9.28
N ASN A 115 -25.88 11.55 9.03
CA ASN A 115 -27.32 11.52 9.28
C ASN A 115 -28.08 10.50 8.39
N ARG A 116 -27.47 10.00 7.31
CA ARG A 116 -28.04 8.98 6.43
C ARG A 116 -27.64 7.55 6.82
N LEU A 117 -26.77 7.38 7.82
CA LEU A 117 -26.18 6.09 8.19
C LEU A 117 -27.24 5.02 8.46
N ASP A 118 -28.23 5.31 9.29
CA ASP A 118 -29.25 4.32 9.68
C ASP A 118 -30.13 3.91 8.49
N GLY A 119 -30.49 4.85 7.63
CA GLY A 119 -31.23 4.57 6.40
C GLY A 119 -30.42 3.67 5.46
N TRP A 120 -29.16 4.02 5.20
CA TRP A 120 -28.29 3.23 4.34
C TRP A 120 -27.93 1.86 4.92
N LYS A 121 -27.91 1.69 6.25
CA LYS A 121 -27.84 0.36 6.88
C LYS A 121 -29.07 -0.48 6.55
N GLY A 122 -30.26 0.12 6.63
CA GLY A 122 -31.51 -0.51 6.24
C GLY A 122 -31.49 -0.96 4.78
N ASP A 123 -31.15 -0.04 3.88
CA ASP A 123 -31.03 -0.31 2.45
C ASP A 123 -30.02 -1.43 2.16
N PHE A 124 -28.82 -1.33 2.75
CA PHE A 124 -27.77 -2.34 2.53
C PHE A 124 -28.19 -3.73 3.01
N PHE A 125 -28.90 -3.80 4.14
CA PHE A 125 -29.46 -5.07 4.62
C PHE A 125 -30.60 -5.58 3.73
N GLU A 126 -31.44 -4.70 3.18
CA GLU A 126 -32.52 -5.10 2.28
C GLU A 126 -31.99 -5.74 0.99
N TYR A 127 -30.99 -5.11 0.36
CA TYR A 127 -30.43 -5.57 -0.90
C TYR A 127 -29.39 -6.69 -0.72
N ALA A 128 -28.42 -6.52 0.18
CA ALA A 128 -27.26 -7.41 0.32
C ALA A 128 -27.41 -8.44 1.44
N ARG A 129 -28.39 -8.28 2.35
CA ARG A 129 -28.57 -9.14 3.54
C ARG A 129 -27.36 -9.14 4.49
N ILE A 130 -26.58 -8.05 4.50
CA ILE A 130 -25.43 -7.86 5.37
C ILE A 130 -25.76 -6.77 6.40
N GLY A 131 -25.74 -7.13 7.68
CA GLY A 131 -25.93 -6.19 8.79
C GLY A 131 -24.59 -5.60 9.24
N ILE A 132 -24.59 -4.30 9.60
CA ILE A 132 -23.40 -3.61 10.12
C ILE A 132 -23.63 -3.18 11.57
N PRO A 133 -22.83 -3.70 12.54
CA PRO A 133 -22.94 -3.32 13.94
C PRO A 133 -22.80 -1.81 14.17
N TYR A 134 -23.53 -1.26 15.14
CA TYR A 134 -23.49 0.17 15.44
C TYR A 134 -22.11 0.65 15.92
N PHE A 135 -21.44 -0.16 16.75
CA PHE A 135 -20.16 0.21 17.37
C PHE A 135 -18.95 0.10 16.44
N ASP A 136 -19.06 -0.57 15.28
CA ASP A 136 -17.93 -0.70 14.35
C ASP A 136 -17.86 0.52 13.43
N ARG A 137 -17.11 1.53 13.88
CA ARG A 137 -16.87 2.76 13.13
C ARG A 137 -16.28 2.53 11.74
N GLU A 138 -15.33 1.61 11.59
CA GLU A 138 -14.67 1.36 10.31
C GLU A 138 -15.66 0.81 9.28
N SER A 139 -16.52 -0.12 9.69
CA SER A 139 -17.58 -0.65 8.83
C SER A 139 -18.68 0.37 8.54
N ASN A 140 -19.01 1.24 9.50
CA ASN A 140 -19.93 2.35 9.28
C ASN A 140 -19.37 3.34 8.25
N ASP A 141 -18.08 3.70 8.38
CA ASP A 141 -17.42 4.62 7.47
C ASP A 141 -17.27 4.01 6.06
N ALA A 142 -16.97 2.70 5.96
CA ALA A 142 -16.97 1.96 4.70
C ALA A 142 -18.36 1.92 4.03
N LEU A 143 -19.43 1.81 4.83
CA LEU A 143 -20.81 1.89 4.34
C LEU A 143 -21.10 3.26 3.75
N LEU A 144 -20.85 4.34 4.52
CA LEU A 144 -21.07 5.71 4.07
C LEU A 144 -20.28 6.01 2.78
N PHE A 145 -19.00 5.63 2.76
CA PHE A 145 -18.15 5.78 1.59
C PHE A 145 -18.69 5.00 0.39
N GLY A 146 -19.07 3.74 0.57
CA GLY A 146 -19.64 2.92 -0.48
C GLY A 146 -20.92 3.49 -1.07
N PHE A 147 -21.84 4.02 -0.25
CA PHE A 147 -23.05 4.68 -0.73
C PHE A 147 -22.77 5.99 -1.46
N CYS A 148 -21.81 6.81 -1.00
CA CYS A 148 -21.36 7.98 -1.72
C CYS A 148 -20.79 7.62 -3.11
N VAL A 149 -19.95 6.60 -3.19
CA VAL A 149 -19.39 6.11 -4.46
C VAL A 149 -20.49 5.56 -5.37
N PHE A 150 -21.40 4.75 -4.83
CA PHE A 150 -22.54 4.22 -5.57
C PHE A 150 -23.39 5.34 -6.16
N TRP A 151 -23.75 6.35 -5.36
CA TRP A 151 -24.49 7.51 -5.83
C TRP A 151 -23.72 8.27 -6.91
N PHE A 152 -22.44 8.56 -6.67
CA PHE A 152 -21.58 9.24 -7.64
C PHE A 152 -21.55 8.50 -8.99
N ILE A 153 -21.37 7.18 -9.00
CA ILE A 153 -21.36 6.38 -10.23
C ILE A 153 -22.69 6.53 -10.97
N GLY A 154 -23.83 6.50 -10.24
CA GLY A 154 -25.16 6.70 -10.83
C GLY A 154 -25.30 8.07 -11.50
N ALA A 155 -24.97 9.14 -10.78
CA ALA A 155 -25.02 10.51 -11.30
C ALA A 155 -24.08 10.68 -12.51
N PHE A 156 -22.85 10.19 -12.39
CA PHE A 156 -21.85 10.27 -13.46
C PHE A 156 -22.29 9.52 -14.73
N LEU A 157 -22.84 8.31 -14.58
CA LEU A 157 -23.39 7.56 -15.71
C LEU A 157 -24.52 8.32 -16.41
N GLU A 158 -25.38 9.00 -15.67
CA GLU A 158 -26.47 9.79 -16.24
C GLU A 158 -25.92 10.92 -17.13
N HIS A 159 -24.90 11.66 -16.68
CA HIS A 159 -24.35 12.77 -17.45
C HIS A 159 -23.48 12.32 -18.62
N VAL A 160 -22.64 11.29 -18.45
CA VAL A 160 -21.72 10.83 -19.50
C VAL A 160 -22.46 10.14 -20.65
N LYS A 161 -23.63 9.52 -20.39
CA LYS A 161 -24.43 8.86 -21.42
C LYS A 161 -25.25 9.82 -22.30
N ARG A 162 -25.39 11.09 -21.91
CA ARG A 162 -26.22 12.06 -22.67
C ARG A 162 -25.70 12.35 -24.07
N THR A 163 -24.38 12.26 -24.28
CA THR A 163 -23.74 12.69 -25.53
C THR A 163 -23.52 11.55 -26.51
N GLN A 164 -23.09 10.39 -26.02
CA GLN A 164 -22.80 9.21 -26.85
C GLN A 164 -22.74 7.95 -25.98
N LYS A 165 -22.69 6.78 -26.63
CA LYS A 165 -22.44 5.51 -25.94
C LYS A 165 -21.15 5.60 -25.14
N CYS A 166 -21.18 5.22 -23.86
CA CYS A 166 -20.03 5.28 -22.97
C CYS A 166 -19.71 3.91 -22.38
N TYR A 167 -18.45 3.73 -21.98
CA TYR A 167 -17.97 2.53 -21.31
C TYR A 167 -17.29 2.92 -20.00
N VAL A 168 -18.01 2.83 -18.88
CA VAL A 168 -17.46 3.14 -17.56
C VAL A 168 -17.03 1.87 -16.87
N ILE A 169 -15.78 1.83 -16.40
CA ILE A 169 -15.24 0.78 -15.55
C ILE A 169 -15.00 1.37 -14.17
N ALA A 170 -15.57 0.77 -13.13
CA ALA A 170 -15.29 1.09 -11.74
C ALA A 170 -14.48 -0.04 -11.11
N HIS A 171 -13.26 0.30 -10.67
CA HIS A 171 -12.28 -0.61 -10.11
C HIS A 171 -12.11 -0.34 -8.62
N PHE A 172 -12.54 -1.28 -7.79
CA PHE A 172 -12.55 -1.16 -6.34
C PHE A 172 -11.41 -1.96 -5.72
N HIS A 173 -10.71 -1.34 -4.76
CA HIS A 173 -9.64 -1.97 -3.99
C HIS A 173 -10.07 -2.18 -2.54
N GLU A 174 -9.95 -3.43 -2.09
CA GLU A 174 -10.27 -3.90 -0.73
C GLU A 174 -11.74 -3.76 -0.28
N TRP A 175 -12.08 -4.52 0.76
CA TRP A 175 -13.44 -4.58 1.30
C TRP A 175 -13.98 -3.23 1.78
N LEU A 176 -13.11 -2.30 2.21
CA LEU A 176 -13.49 -0.94 2.61
C LEU A 176 -14.16 -0.14 1.48
N ALA A 177 -13.82 -0.43 0.22
CA ALA A 177 -14.49 0.15 -0.94
C ALA A 177 -15.62 -0.77 -1.48
N GLY A 178 -15.72 -2.00 -0.99
CA GLY A 178 -16.55 -3.06 -1.54
C GLY A 178 -18.05 -2.78 -1.49
N VAL A 179 -18.54 -2.01 -0.52
CA VAL A 179 -19.96 -1.63 -0.42
C VAL A 179 -20.44 -0.92 -1.68
N GLY A 180 -19.64 0.01 -2.23
CA GLY A 180 -20.00 0.73 -3.44
C GLY A 180 -20.15 -0.21 -4.64
N LEU A 181 -19.26 -1.20 -4.77
CA LEU A 181 -19.34 -2.23 -5.81
C LEU A 181 -20.61 -3.07 -5.67
N ILE A 182 -20.89 -3.57 -4.46
CA ILE A 182 -22.06 -4.41 -4.18
C ILE A 182 -23.34 -3.66 -4.56
N MET A 183 -23.51 -2.42 -4.09
CA MET A 183 -24.70 -1.63 -4.37
C MET A 183 -24.82 -1.31 -5.85
N THR A 184 -23.72 -0.95 -6.53
CA THR A 184 -23.70 -0.69 -7.97
C THR A 184 -24.17 -1.92 -8.77
N ARG A 185 -23.74 -3.13 -8.37
CA ARG A 185 -24.17 -4.38 -9.00
C ARG A 185 -25.64 -4.69 -8.74
N LEU A 186 -26.07 -4.64 -7.47
CA LEU A 186 -27.42 -5.01 -7.06
C LEU A 186 -28.49 -4.04 -7.60
N ARG A 187 -28.12 -2.78 -7.83
CA ARG A 187 -29.00 -1.75 -8.39
C ARG A 187 -28.98 -1.71 -9.92
N GLY A 188 -28.21 -2.58 -10.57
CA GLY A 188 -28.23 -2.76 -12.02
C GLY A 188 -27.63 -1.60 -12.81
N TYR A 189 -26.64 -0.90 -12.25
CA TYR A 189 -25.95 0.18 -12.98
C TYR A 189 -25.10 -0.41 -14.11
N ASP A 190 -25.24 0.18 -15.30
CA ASP A 190 -24.54 -0.24 -16.51
C ASP A 190 -23.12 0.34 -16.52
N CYS A 191 -22.24 -0.32 -15.75
CA CYS A 191 -20.81 -0.10 -15.65
C CYS A 191 -20.06 -1.44 -15.41
N GLY A 192 -18.85 -1.56 -15.95
CA GLY A 192 -17.93 -2.67 -15.64
C GLY A 192 -17.44 -2.56 -14.19
N LEU A 193 -17.31 -3.68 -13.49
CA LEU A 193 -16.96 -3.72 -12.06
C LEU A 193 -15.78 -4.65 -11.85
N ILE A 194 -14.68 -4.09 -11.34
CA ILE A 194 -13.47 -4.85 -11.00
C ILE A 194 -13.29 -4.78 -9.49
N PHE A 195 -13.01 -5.92 -8.85
CA PHE A 195 -12.64 -5.97 -7.44
C PHE A 195 -11.24 -6.56 -7.31
N THR A 196 -10.34 -5.84 -6.64
CA THR A 196 -9.01 -6.34 -6.28
C THR A 196 -8.88 -6.44 -4.77
N THR A 197 -8.60 -7.64 -4.28
CA THR A 197 -8.12 -7.84 -2.91
C THR A 197 -6.59 -7.96 -2.90
N HIS A 198 -5.96 -7.20 -2.01
CA HIS A 198 -4.52 -7.21 -1.75
C HIS A 198 -4.17 -8.23 -0.67
N ALA A 199 -5.10 -8.52 0.22
CA ALA A 199 -5.02 -9.61 1.19
C ALA A 199 -6.43 -10.03 1.61
N THR A 200 -6.63 -11.32 1.89
CA THR A 200 -7.90 -11.78 2.44
C THR A 200 -8.04 -11.39 3.91
N LEU A 201 -9.23 -10.93 4.32
CA LEU A 201 -9.47 -10.54 5.71
C LEU A 201 -9.21 -11.70 6.66
N LEU A 202 -9.86 -12.84 6.42
CA LEU A 202 -9.70 -14.05 7.24
C LEU A 202 -8.26 -14.57 7.23
N GLY A 203 -7.56 -14.53 6.09
CA GLY A 203 -6.17 -14.98 6.00
C GLY A 203 -5.25 -14.22 6.96
N ARG A 204 -5.43 -12.90 7.08
CA ARG A 204 -4.64 -12.09 8.04
C ARG A 204 -4.86 -12.50 9.49
N TYR A 205 -6.09 -12.84 9.87
CA TYR A 205 -6.41 -13.26 11.24
C TYR A 205 -6.00 -14.71 11.52
N LEU A 206 -6.14 -15.61 10.54
CA LEU A 206 -5.81 -17.03 10.68
C LEU A 206 -4.30 -17.26 10.72
N CYS A 207 -3.50 -16.50 9.97
CA CYS A 207 -2.04 -16.55 10.06
C CYS A 207 -1.49 -16.00 11.38
N ALA A 208 -2.23 -15.08 12.03
CA ALA A 208 -1.83 -14.53 13.32
C ALA A 208 -2.14 -15.47 14.49
N GLY A 209 -3.16 -16.32 14.38
CA GLY A 209 -3.34 -17.46 15.28
C GLY A 209 -2.36 -18.55 14.90
N SER A 210 -1.72 -19.23 15.85
CA SER A 210 -0.69 -20.27 15.65
C SER A 210 -1.21 -21.56 14.97
N THR A 211 -1.96 -21.40 13.89
CA THR A 211 -2.62 -22.42 13.09
C THR A 211 -1.82 -22.65 11.83
N ASP A 212 -1.69 -23.90 11.42
CA ASP A 212 -1.14 -24.23 10.12
C ASP A 212 -2.13 -23.83 9.03
N PHE A 213 -1.97 -22.62 8.50
CA PHE A 213 -2.97 -21.97 7.66
C PHE A 213 -3.08 -22.61 6.27
N TYR A 214 -1.98 -22.68 5.52
CA TYR A 214 -2.02 -23.10 4.12
C TYR A 214 -2.35 -24.59 3.94
N ASN A 215 -1.96 -25.45 4.88
CA ASN A 215 -2.28 -26.88 4.80
C ASN A 215 -3.74 -27.20 5.17
N ASN A 216 -4.45 -26.27 5.82
CA ASN A 216 -5.80 -26.51 6.32
C ASN A 216 -6.87 -25.59 5.70
N LEU A 217 -6.54 -24.90 4.58
CA LEU A 217 -7.46 -23.94 3.93
C LEU A 217 -8.86 -24.49 3.67
N SER A 218 -8.98 -25.75 3.25
CA SER A 218 -10.25 -26.41 2.96
C SER A 218 -11.03 -26.87 4.20
N LEU A 219 -10.41 -26.85 5.38
CA LEU A 219 -10.99 -27.36 6.63
C LEU A 219 -11.61 -26.27 7.50
N PHE A 220 -11.33 -24.99 7.21
CA PHE A 220 -11.86 -23.89 7.99
C PHE A 220 -13.36 -23.69 7.77
N ASN A 221 -14.11 -23.55 8.87
CA ASN A 221 -15.48 -23.06 8.83
C ASN A 221 -15.45 -21.52 8.84
N LEU A 222 -15.54 -20.93 7.65
CA LEU A 222 -15.33 -19.50 7.43
C LEU A 222 -16.26 -18.61 8.26
N ASP A 223 -17.53 -18.96 8.34
CA ASP A 223 -18.54 -18.20 9.07
C ASP A 223 -18.27 -18.23 10.57
N LYS A 224 -17.87 -19.41 11.09
CA LYS A 224 -17.45 -19.56 12.48
C LYS A 224 -16.16 -18.78 12.76
N GLU A 225 -15.14 -18.90 11.92
CA GLU A 225 -13.87 -18.19 12.12
C GLU A 225 -14.04 -16.66 12.11
N ALA A 226 -14.91 -16.14 11.25
CA ALA A 226 -15.23 -14.72 11.19
C ALA A 226 -16.14 -14.28 12.35
N GLY A 227 -17.10 -15.11 12.76
CA GLY A 227 -17.99 -14.88 13.89
C GLY A 227 -17.27 -14.84 15.23
N ASP A 228 -16.42 -15.84 15.50
CA ASP A 228 -15.64 -15.95 16.75
C ASP A 228 -14.70 -14.74 16.93
N ARG A 229 -14.28 -14.11 15.83
CA ARG A 229 -13.41 -12.91 15.83
C ARG A 229 -14.18 -11.59 15.74
N GLN A 230 -15.51 -11.62 15.73
CA GLN A 230 -16.37 -10.43 15.60
C GLN A 230 -16.11 -9.60 14.33
N ILE A 231 -15.72 -10.27 13.24
CA ILE A 231 -15.47 -9.65 11.92
C ILE A 231 -16.39 -10.19 10.83
N TYR A 232 -17.46 -10.92 11.20
CA TYR A 232 -18.37 -11.57 10.27
C TYR A 232 -18.96 -10.61 9.22
N HIS A 233 -19.40 -9.42 9.62
CA HIS A 233 -19.93 -8.41 8.70
C HIS A 233 -18.88 -7.91 7.70
N ARG A 234 -17.63 -7.72 8.14
CA ARG A 234 -16.51 -7.32 7.26
C ARG A 234 -16.17 -8.42 6.26
N TYR A 235 -16.14 -9.67 6.72
CA TYR A 235 -15.96 -10.85 5.89
C TYR A 235 -17.07 -10.97 4.83
N CYS A 236 -18.32 -10.76 5.22
CA CYS A 236 -19.46 -10.75 4.30
C CYS A 236 -19.31 -9.66 3.23
N ILE A 237 -18.88 -8.45 3.58
CA ILE A 237 -18.63 -7.37 2.61
C ILE A 237 -17.53 -7.78 1.62
N GLU A 238 -16.40 -8.32 2.10
CA GLU A 238 -15.30 -8.77 1.25
C GLU A 238 -15.76 -9.85 0.25
N ARG A 239 -16.43 -10.89 0.75
CA ARG A 239 -16.92 -12.01 -0.06
C ARG A 239 -18.01 -11.58 -1.05
N ALA A 240 -18.93 -10.71 -0.63
CA ALA A 240 -19.97 -10.18 -1.49
C ALA A 240 -19.37 -9.28 -2.58
N ALA A 241 -18.39 -8.43 -2.27
CA ALA A 241 -17.71 -7.59 -3.24
C ALA A 241 -16.99 -8.43 -4.31
N ALA A 242 -16.24 -9.47 -3.88
CA ALA A 242 -15.63 -10.41 -4.80
C ALA A 242 -16.65 -11.10 -5.69
N SER A 243 -17.76 -11.59 -5.12
CA SER A 243 -18.81 -12.30 -5.86
C SER A 243 -19.56 -11.40 -6.85
N CYS A 244 -19.87 -10.16 -6.45
CA CYS A 244 -20.61 -9.18 -7.26
C CYS A 244 -19.78 -8.58 -8.41
N ALA A 245 -18.45 -8.63 -8.34
CA ALA A 245 -17.57 -8.09 -9.35
C ALA A 245 -17.68 -8.87 -10.67
N HIS A 246 -17.66 -8.15 -11.79
CA HIS A 246 -17.57 -8.74 -13.13
C HIS A 246 -16.20 -9.39 -13.34
N VAL A 247 -15.14 -8.74 -12.83
CA VAL A 247 -13.78 -9.26 -12.83
C VAL A 247 -13.25 -9.19 -11.40
N PHE A 248 -12.79 -10.33 -10.88
CA PHE A 248 -12.15 -10.44 -9.59
C PHE A 248 -10.64 -10.66 -9.77
N THR A 249 -9.82 -9.90 -9.06
CA THR A 249 -8.36 -10.02 -9.14
C THR A 249 -7.72 -10.08 -7.76
N THR A 250 -6.53 -10.68 -7.72
CA THR A 250 -5.64 -10.65 -6.55
C THR A 250 -4.24 -10.21 -6.96
N VAL A 251 -3.48 -9.68 -6.01
CA VAL A 251 -2.12 -9.18 -6.27
C VAL A 251 -1.05 -10.27 -6.34
N SER A 252 -1.37 -11.51 -5.99
CA SER A 252 -0.40 -12.59 -6.00
C SER A 252 -1.08 -13.94 -6.19
N LYS A 253 -0.31 -14.92 -6.68
CA LYS A 253 -0.79 -16.29 -6.83
C LYS A 253 -1.22 -16.89 -5.49
N ILE A 254 -0.48 -16.63 -4.40
CA ILE A 254 -0.79 -17.19 -3.09
C ILE A 254 -2.08 -16.59 -2.52
N THR A 255 -2.29 -15.28 -2.66
CA THR A 255 -3.56 -14.62 -2.32
C THR A 255 -4.70 -15.12 -3.19
N GLY A 256 -4.43 -15.46 -4.46
CA GLY A 256 -5.41 -16.11 -5.34
C GLY A 256 -5.87 -17.46 -4.81
N ILE A 257 -4.93 -18.30 -4.34
CA ILE A 257 -5.25 -19.58 -3.68
C ILE A 257 -6.08 -19.33 -2.43
N GLU A 258 -5.67 -18.40 -1.56
CA GLU A 258 -6.46 -18.04 -0.37
C GLU A 258 -7.89 -17.63 -0.74
N SER A 259 -8.07 -16.76 -1.73
CA SER A 259 -9.40 -16.28 -2.13
C SER A 259 -10.30 -17.38 -2.69
N GLU A 260 -9.74 -18.40 -3.33
CA GLU A 260 -10.49 -19.56 -3.81
C GLU A 260 -11.18 -20.29 -2.66
N TYR A 261 -10.49 -20.45 -1.53
CA TYR A 261 -11.05 -21.11 -0.34
C TYR A 261 -11.83 -20.15 0.57
N LEU A 262 -11.29 -18.97 0.86
CA LEU A 262 -11.85 -18.05 1.86
C LEU A 262 -12.98 -17.19 1.30
N LEU A 263 -12.93 -16.80 0.03
CA LEU A 263 -13.96 -15.99 -0.64
C LEU A 263 -14.85 -16.82 -1.57
N ASN A 264 -14.52 -18.11 -1.75
CA ASN A 264 -15.22 -19.01 -2.67
C ASN A 264 -15.26 -18.47 -4.11
N LYS A 265 -14.22 -17.72 -4.51
CA LYS A 265 -14.07 -17.19 -5.87
C LYS A 265 -12.59 -17.19 -6.25
N LYS A 266 -12.27 -17.85 -7.35
CA LYS A 266 -10.93 -17.79 -7.94
C LYS A 266 -10.75 -16.47 -8.69
N PRO A 267 -9.60 -15.79 -8.61
CA PRO A 267 -9.36 -14.59 -9.39
C PRO A 267 -9.31 -14.91 -10.88
N ASP A 268 -9.92 -14.04 -11.68
CA ASP A 268 -9.89 -14.08 -13.14
C ASP A 268 -8.50 -13.67 -13.65
N VAL A 269 -7.88 -12.70 -12.98
CA VAL A 269 -6.57 -12.14 -13.35
C VAL A 269 -5.72 -11.92 -12.10
N LEU A 270 -4.41 -12.13 -12.23
CA LEU A 270 -3.44 -11.71 -11.22
C LEU A 270 -2.90 -10.33 -11.59
N THR A 271 -2.98 -9.39 -10.67
CA THR A 271 -2.53 -8.00 -10.85
C THR A 271 -1.38 -7.70 -9.89
N PRO A 272 -0.16 -8.22 -10.14
CA PRO A 272 0.97 -8.04 -9.23
C PRO A 272 1.34 -6.57 -9.06
N ASN A 273 1.73 -6.22 -7.84
CA ASN A 273 2.13 -4.85 -7.51
C ASN A 273 3.41 -4.47 -8.26
N GLY A 274 3.28 -3.55 -9.21
CA GLY A 274 4.42 -2.91 -9.86
C GLY A 274 5.04 -1.83 -8.98
N LEU A 275 6.23 -1.39 -9.38
CA LEU A 275 6.88 -0.20 -8.84
C LEU A 275 7.38 0.64 -10.00
N ASN A 276 7.40 1.96 -9.83
CA ASN A 276 8.10 2.84 -10.75
C ASN A 276 9.59 2.63 -10.55
N VAL A 277 10.14 1.68 -11.30
CA VAL A 277 11.57 1.57 -11.51
C VAL A 277 11.92 2.72 -12.45
N GLN A 278 12.09 3.92 -11.90
CA GLN A 278 12.97 4.88 -12.54
C GLN A 278 14.29 4.13 -12.63
N THR A 279 14.60 3.63 -13.82
CA THR A 279 15.85 2.92 -14.13
C THR A 279 16.94 3.75 -13.50
N PHE A 280 17.53 3.25 -12.40
CA PHE A 280 18.69 3.86 -11.77
C PHE A 280 19.67 4.07 -12.91
N ALA A 281 19.80 5.31 -13.38
CA ALA A 281 20.28 5.63 -14.72
C ALA A 281 21.79 5.38 -14.89
N ALA A 282 22.39 4.69 -13.93
CA ALA A 282 23.76 4.23 -13.95
C ALA A 282 23.87 2.90 -13.20
N LEU A 283 23.96 1.79 -13.95
CA LEU A 283 24.34 0.46 -13.45
C LEU A 283 25.64 0.47 -12.61
N HIS A 284 26.50 1.49 -12.74
CA HIS A 284 27.70 1.64 -11.91
C HIS A 284 27.44 2.47 -10.64
N GLU A 285 26.46 3.37 -10.65
CA GLU A 285 26.15 4.23 -9.51
C GLU A 285 25.56 3.41 -8.35
N PHE A 286 24.76 2.38 -8.61
CA PHE A 286 24.25 1.53 -7.53
C PHE A 286 25.38 0.82 -6.76
N GLN A 287 26.46 0.41 -7.45
CA GLN A 287 27.64 -0.18 -6.82
C GLN A 287 28.42 0.83 -5.99
N ASN A 288 28.56 2.06 -6.50
CA ASN A 288 29.17 3.15 -5.74
C ASN A 288 28.34 3.50 -4.50
N LEU A 289 27.01 3.52 -4.62
CA LEU A 289 26.08 3.71 -3.51
C LEU A 289 26.15 2.56 -2.50
N HIS A 290 26.30 1.32 -2.97
CA HIS A 290 26.52 0.16 -2.12
C HIS A 290 27.79 0.34 -1.28
N ALA A 291 28.93 0.60 -1.91
CA ALA A 291 30.20 0.80 -1.20
C ALA A 291 30.12 1.98 -0.20
N LYS A 292 29.57 3.12 -0.63
CA LYS A 292 29.41 4.31 0.21
C LYS A 292 28.51 4.06 1.42
N ASN A 293 27.40 3.33 1.27
CA ASN A 293 26.51 3.03 2.38
C ASN A 293 27.02 1.86 3.24
N LYS A 294 27.75 0.89 2.66
CA LYS A 294 28.47 -0.15 3.41
C LYS A 294 29.47 0.51 4.37
N GLU A 295 30.18 1.56 3.95
CA GLU A 295 31.12 2.24 4.85
C GLU A 295 30.43 2.99 6.00
N LYS A 296 29.20 3.50 5.79
CA LYS A 296 28.38 4.04 6.89
C LYS A 296 27.98 2.96 7.89
N LEU A 297 27.64 1.76 7.40
CA LEU A 297 27.37 0.60 8.26
C LEU A 297 28.63 0.16 9.01
N ASN A 298 29.79 0.12 8.34
CA ASN A 298 31.08 -0.15 8.97
C ASN A 298 31.36 0.84 10.11
N ALA A 299 31.12 2.13 9.89
CA ALA A 299 31.26 3.15 10.95
C ALA A 299 30.33 2.88 12.13
N PHE A 300 29.06 2.54 11.87
CA PHE A 300 28.13 2.16 12.93
C PHE A 300 28.60 0.91 13.69
N VAL A 301 29.02 -0.14 12.98
CA VAL A 301 29.47 -1.41 13.57
C VAL A 301 30.72 -1.22 14.43
N ARG A 302 31.70 -0.43 13.98
CA ARG A 302 32.89 -0.07 14.79
C ARG A 302 32.51 0.58 16.12
N GLY A 303 31.51 1.47 16.11
CA GLY A 303 31.01 2.11 17.33
C GLY A 303 30.17 1.17 18.21
N HIS A 304 29.36 0.31 17.61
CA HIS A 304 28.48 -0.60 18.33
C HIS A 304 29.26 -1.74 19.01
N PHE A 305 30.31 -2.23 18.35
CA PHE A 305 31.24 -3.25 18.85
C PHE A 305 32.50 -2.64 19.47
N TYR A 306 32.44 -1.40 19.94
CA TYR A 306 33.59 -0.76 20.60
C TYR A 306 34.06 -1.61 21.79
N GLY A 307 35.37 -1.91 21.84
CA GLY A 307 35.97 -2.81 22.82
C GLY A 307 35.90 -4.31 22.48
N HIS A 308 35.12 -4.67 21.46
CA HIS A 308 34.91 -6.04 20.97
C HIS A 308 35.06 -6.12 19.43
N TYR A 309 35.85 -5.23 18.86
CA TYR A 309 36.12 -5.20 17.42
C TYR A 309 37.30 -6.13 17.11
N ASP A 310 37.02 -7.43 17.05
CA ASP A 310 37.99 -8.52 16.85
C ASP A 310 37.84 -9.23 15.49
N PHE A 311 37.10 -8.62 14.55
CA PHE A 311 36.81 -9.17 13.22
C PHE A 311 37.09 -8.18 12.08
N ASP A 312 37.28 -8.72 10.88
CA ASP A 312 37.57 -7.95 9.66
C ASP A 312 36.29 -7.49 8.95
N LEU A 313 36.14 -6.17 8.77
CA LEU A 313 34.98 -5.57 8.08
C LEU A 313 34.98 -5.81 6.57
N ASP A 314 36.13 -6.05 5.96
CA ASP A 314 36.19 -6.38 4.54
C ASP A 314 35.58 -7.77 4.28
N LYS A 315 35.68 -8.66 5.27
CA LYS A 315 35.07 -10.01 5.31
C LYS A 315 33.75 -10.05 6.09
N THR A 316 33.19 -8.89 6.42
CA THR A 316 31.90 -8.81 7.10
C THR A 316 30.76 -8.59 6.10
N LEU A 317 29.72 -9.41 6.23
CA LEU A 317 28.47 -9.31 5.48
C LEU A 317 27.35 -8.76 6.36
N TYR A 318 26.50 -7.92 5.76
CA TYR A 318 25.35 -7.31 6.42
C TYR A 318 24.05 -7.94 5.93
N PHE A 319 23.42 -8.71 6.80
CA PHE A 319 22.08 -9.25 6.55
C PHE A 319 21.07 -8.36 7.26
N PHE A 320 19.85 -8.27 6.73
CA PHE A 320 18.79 -7.55 7.42
C PHE A 320 17.43 -8.14 7.11
N ILE A 321 16.52 -7.99 8.07
CA ILE A 321 15.10 -8.22 7.92
C ILE A 321 14.35 -6.98 8.40
N ALA A 322 13.33 -6.56 7.67
CA ALA A 322 12.60 -5.32 7.96
C ALA A 322 11.10 -5.45 7.68
N GLY A 323 10.29 -4.73 8.45
CA GLY A 323 8.85 -4.64 8.21
C GLY A 323 8.06 -4.20 9.43
N ARG A 324 6.73 -4.27 9.35
CA ARG A 324 5.86 -4.19 10.53
C ARG A 324 6.24 -5.31 11.51
N TYR A 325 6.06 -5.06 12.80
CA TYR A 325 6.42 -6.04 13.81
C TYR A 325 5.36 -7.14 13.94
N GLU A 326 5.40 -8.08 13.00
CA GLU A 326 4.60 -9.31 12.99
C GLU A 326 5.58 -10.49 13.00
N PHE A 327 6.01 -10.90 14.20
CA PHE A 327 7.18 -11.76 14.40
C PHE A 327 7.12 -13.07 13.58
N SER A 328 5.99 -13.78 13.62
CA SER A 328 5.81 -15.01 12.85
C SER A 328 5.46 -14.75 11.39
N ASN A 329 4.54 -13.82 11.09
CA ASN A 329 4.14 -13.52 9.70
C ASN A 329 5.31 -13.00 8.83
N LYS A 330 6.27 -12.31 9.44
CA LYS A 330 7.50 -11.85 8.76
C LYS A 330 8.64 -12.87 8.81
N GLY A 331 8.46 -14.00 9.48
CA GLY A 331 9.46 -15.05 9.59
C GLY A 331 10.68 -14.63 10.42
N ALA A 332 10.52 -13.72 11.38
CA ALA A 332 11.62 -13.26 12.23
C ALA A 332 12.09 -14.38 13.17
N ASP A 333 11.17 -15.24 13.62
CA ASP A 333 11.44 -16.51 14.30
C ASP A 333 12.37 -17.41 13.48
N ILE A 334 12.00 -17.71 12.24
CA ILE A 334 12.77 -18.55 11.32
C ILE A 334 14.12 -17.90 11.00
N PHE A 335 14.15 -16.58 10.82
CA PHE A 335 15.38 -15.84 10.53
C PHE A 335 16.40 -15.98 11.65
N ILE A 336 15.99 -15.80 12.92
CA ILE A 336 16.88 -15.96 14.08
C ILE A 336 17.36 -17.41 14.22
N GLU A 337 16.47 -18.39 14.12
CA GLU A 337 16.83 -19.82 14.20
C GLU A 337 17.82 -20.22 13.09
N SER A 338 17.61 -19.71 11.88
CA SER A 338 18.51 -19.93 10.74
C SER A 338 19.89 -19.31 10.97
N LEU A 339 19.94 -18.10 11.54
CA LEU A 339 21.20 -17.43 11.90
C LEU A 339 21.96 -18.20 12.99
N ALA A 340 21.27 -18.81 13.96
CA ALA A 340 21.89 -19.63 15.00
C ALA A 340 22.57 -20.88 14.39
N ARG A 341 21.90 -21.56 13.46
CA ARG A 341 22.49 -22.70 12.72
C ARG A 341 23.66 -22.27 11.85
N LEU A 342 23.52 -21.16 11.14
CA LEU A 342 24.59 -20.59 10.33
C LEU A 342 25.83 -20.26 11.17
N ASN A 343 25.64 -19.68 12.36
CA ASN A 343 26.72 -19.40 13.31
C ASN A 343 27.48 -20.69 13.71
N HIS A 344 26.75 -21.79 13.97
CA HIS A 344 27.38 -23.09 14.24
C HIS A 344 28.19 -23.59 13.03
N MET A 345 27.62 -23.52 11.83
CA MET A 345 28.27 -23.96 10.59
C MET A 345 29.56 -23.18 10.30
N LEU A 346 29.54 -21.85 10.43
CA LEU A 346 30.71 -21.00 10.21
C LEU A 346 31.85 -21.32 11.20
N LYS A 347 31.51 -21.55 12.46
CA LYS A 347 32.49 -21.96 13.49
C LYS A 347 33.06 -23.35 13.21
N ALA A 348 32.20 -24.32 12.86
CA ALA A 348 32.62 -25.68 12.57
C ALA A 348 33.51 -25.77 11.32
N SER A 349 33.28 -24.93 10.31
CA SER A 349 34.10 -24.87 9.11
C SER A 349 35.35 -24.00 9.24
N GLY A 350 35.55 -23.32 10.37
CA GLY A 350 36.65 -22.36 10.56
C GLY A 350 36.59 -21.17 9.60
N SER A 351 35.39 -20.71 9.24
CA SER A 351 35.21 -19.57 8.34
C SER A 351 35.72 -18.27 8.98
N ASP A 352 36.40 -17.44 8.19
CA ASP A 352 36.85 -16.10 8.56
C ASP A 352 35.83 -15.00 8.24
N VAL A 353 34.71 -15.35 7.59
CA VAL A 353 33.58 -14.47 7.31
C VAL A 353 32.79 -14.16 8.58
N THR A 354 32.50 -12.88 8.80
CA THR A 354 31.61 -12.41 9.88
C THR A 354 30.27 -11.95 9.32
N ILE A 355 29.18 -12.22 10.04
CA ILE A 355 27.84 -11.77 9.63
C ILE A 355 27.26 -10.91 10.76
N VAL A 356 26.88 -9.68 10.40
CA VAL A 356 26.11 -8.79 11.29
C VAL A 356 24.69 -8.71 10.73
N ALA A 357 23.73 -9.24 11.48
CA ALA A 357 22.32 -9.28 11.08
C ALA A 357 21.51 -8.18 11.79
N PHE A 358 20.84 -7.32 11.01
CA PHE A 358 19.98 -6.25 11.51
C PHE A 358 18.51 -6.68 11.53
N MET A 359 17.82 -6.41 12.63
CA MET A 359 16.38 -6.60 12.76
C MET A 359 15.67 -5.24 12.86
N ILE A 360 14.93 -4.87 11.84
CA ILE A 360 14.36 -3.53 11.68
C ILE A 360 12.83 -3.62 11.80
N PHE A 361 12.36 -3.62 13.04
CA PHE A 361 10.94 -3.71 13.38
C PHE A 361 10.54 -2.55 14.30
N PRO A 362 9.63 -1.65 13.88
CA PRO A 362 9.11 -0.60 14.74
C PRO A 362 8.38 -1.20 15.95
N THR A 363 8.79 -0.80 17.15
CA THR A 363 8.19 -1.21 18.43
C THR A 363 8.09 -0.02 19.38
N PRO A 364 7.21 -0.06 20.40
CA PRO A 364 7.24 0.93 21.46
C PRO A 364 8.58 0.89 22.20
N THR A 365 9.31 2.01 22.22
CA THR A 365 10.64 2.12 22.85
C THR A 365 10.76 3.40 23.67
N ASN A 366 11.53 3.36 24.75
CA ASN A 366 11.77 4.51 25.66
C ASN A 366 13.06 5.28 25.32
N ASN A 367 13.36 5.49 24.02
CA ASN A 367 14.63 6.00 23.44
C ASN A 367 15.77 4.97 23.29
N PHE A 368 16.90 5.45 22.75
CA PHE A 368 18.11 4.67 22.49
C PHE A 368 18.78 4.16 23.77
N ASN A 369 19.43 3.00 23.67
CA ASN A 369 20.28 2.47 24.73
C ASN A 369 21.52 3.36 24.92
N ILE A 370 21.82 3.73 26.18
CA ILE A 370 22.97 4.57 26.57
C ILE A 370 24.30 3.98 26.08
N GLU A 371 24.49 2.66 26.19
CA GLU A 371 25.73 2.00 25.75
C GLU A 371 25.93 2.11 24.24
N SER A 372 24.86 2.02 23.46
CA SER A 372 24.92 2.24 22.01
C SER A 372 25.33 3.68 21.68
N LEU A 373 24.80 4.67 22.39
CA LEU A 373 25.19 6.08 22.20
C LEU A 373 26.64 6.35 22.62
N ARG A 374 27.07 5.75 23.74
CA ARG A 374 28.44 5.86 24.25
C ARG A 374 29.44 5.29 23.25
N GLY A 375 29.22 4.08 22.74
CA GLY A 375 30.09 3.44 21.75
C GLY A 375 30.27 4.28 20.49
N GLN A 376 29.18 4.86 19.95
CA GLN A 376 29.26 5.77 18.79
C GLN A 376 30.05 7.04 19.11
N SER A 377 29.86 7.61 20.30
CA SER A 377 30.54 8.85 20.72
C SER A 377 32.05 8.65 20.87
N VAL A 378 32.47 7.55 21.48
CA VAL A 378 33.89 7.20 21.66
C VAL A 378 34.55 6.92 20.31
N ALA A 379 33.92 6.11 19.46
CA ALA A 379 34.45 5.81 18.14
C ALA A 379 34.60 7.07 17.27
N LYS A 380 33.62 8.00 17.35
CA LYS A 380 33.69 9.29 16.65
C LYS A 380 34.85 10.15 17.16
N MET A 381 35.03 10.27 18.47
CA MET A 381 36.12 11.06 19.08
C MET A 381 37.50 10.52 18.68
N LEU A 382 37.66 9.19 18.67
CA LEU A 382 38.90 8.56 18.22
C LEU A 382 39.17 8.89 16.74
N ARG A 383 38.16 8.74 15.88
CA ARG A 383 38.28 9.05 14.45
C ARG A 383 38.67 10.51 14.22
N ASP A 384 38.02 11.44 14.90
CA ASP A 384 38.27 12.88 14.73
C ASP A 384 39.71 13.23 15.23
N THR A 385 40.19 12.56 16.27
CA THR A 385 41.57 12.68 16.77
C THR A 385 42.59 12.17 15.75
N VAL A 386 42.34 10.99 15.16
CA VAL A 386 43.19 10.42 14.09
C VAL A 386 43.25 11.36 12.88
N HIS A 387 42.13 11.98 12.51
CA HIS A 387 42.09 12.93 11.40
C HIS A 387 42.97 14.16 11.64
N ASN A 388 42.97 14.70 12.86
CA ASN A 388 43.85 15.81 13.23
C ASN A 388 45.32 15.42 13.11
N VAL A 389 45.69 14.23 13.61
CA VAL A 389 47.06 13.70 13.49
C VAL A 389 47.46 13.49 12.03
N GLN A 390 46.57 12.95 11.19
CA GLN A 390 46.81 12.80 9.76
C GLN A 390 47.08 14.15 9.07
N SER A 391 46.31 15.18 9.41
CA SER A 391 46.49 16.53 8.88
C SER A 391 47.87 17.10 9.26
N ASP A 392 48.28 16.94 10.51
CA ASP A 392 49.58 17.40 11.00
C ASP A 392 50.74 16.65 10.34
N ILE A 393 50.62 15.33 10.17
CA ILE A 393 51.60 14.51 9.44
C ILE A 393 51.67 14.97 7.98
N GLY A 394 50.53 15.18 7.32
CA GLY A 394 50.46 15.62 5.93
C GLY A 394 51.15 16.98 5.71
N LYS A 395 50.93 17.94 6.62
CA LYS A 395 51.63 19.24 6.59
C LYS A 395 53.15 19.09 6.71
N ARG A 396 53.63 18.32 7.69
CA ARG A 396 55.06 18.09 7.89
C ARG A 396 55.72 17.40 6.69
N LEU A 397 55.06 16.39 6.12
CA LEU A 397 55.53 15.69 4.93
C LEU A 397 55.69 16.66 3.75
N TYR A 398 54.69 17.51 3.51
CA TYR A 398 54.71 18.51 2.45
C TYR A 398 55.86 19.52 2.63
N GLU A 399 56.06 20.03 3.84
CA GLU A 399 57.17 20.94 4.16
C GLU A 399 58.55 20.32 3.94
N ILE A 400 58.71 19.02 4.23
CA ILE A 400 59.96 18.30 4.02
C ILE A 400 60.21 18.09 2.51
N CYS A 401 59.20 17.69 1.74
CA CYS A 401 59.34 17.47 0.30
C CYS A 401 59.54 18.75 -0.52
N LEU A 402 59.22 19.92 0.04
CA LEU A 402 59.47 21.22 -0.60
C LEU A 402 60.92 21.70 -0.46
N LYS A 403 61.69 21.16 0.49
CA LYS A 403 63.12 21.42 0.64
C LYS A 403 63.92 20.46 -0.22
#